data_AF-A0A1G9JFI1-F1
#
_entry.id   AF-A0A1G9JFI1-F1
#
_cell.length_a   1.000
_cell.length_b   1.000
_cell.length_c   1.000
_cell.angle_alpha   90.00
_cell.angle_beta   90.00
_cell.angle_gamma   90.00
#
_symmetry.space_group_name_H-M   'P 1'
#
loop_
_entity.id
_entity.type
_entity.pdbx_description
1 polymer ?
#
loop_
_entity_poly.entity_id
_entity_poly.type
_entity_poly.pdbx_seq_one_letter_code
_entity_poly.pdbx_strand_id
1 'polypeptide(L)'
;MTSLTYEQQVAIARRLQKIARLIDKELTAAAGQRVPFSLYTWGGNRSQYISNTARAEVKVAMQETLDRWNEPQDPPPGQGGWQ
;
A
#
# COMPACT_ATOMS: atom_id res chain seq x y z
N MET A 1 17.00 -7.59 5.52
CA MET A 1 15.54 -7.72 5.69
C MET A 1 15.28 -8.40 7.03
N THR A 2 14.58 -7.75 7.95
CA THR A 2 14.19 -8.36 9.23
C THR A 2 13.09 -9.39 8.97
N SER A 3 13.33 -10.66 9.35
CA SER A 3 12.33 -11.72 9.20
C SER A 3 11.41 -11.77 10.42
N LEU A 4 10.12 -11.61 10.19
CA LEU A 4 9.03 -11.72 11.17
C LEU A 4 8.76 -13.18 11.48
N THR A 5 8.56 -13.49 12.77
CA THR A 5 8.10 -14.81 13.19
C THR A 5 6.67 -15.08 12.71
N TYR A 6 6.25 -16.36 12.72
CA TYR A 6 4.87 -16.73 12.39
C TYR A 6 3.85 -16.03 13.28
N GLU A 7 4.12 -15.95 14.60
CA GLU A 7 3.24 -15.28 15.56
C GLU A 7 3.09 -13.78 15.28
N GLN A 8 4.19 -13.11 14.94
CA GLN A 8 4.17 -11.70 14.53
C GLN A 8 3.34 -11.51 13.26
N GLN A 9 3.50 -12.40 12.27
CA GLN A 9 2.71 -12.36 11.04
C GLN A 9 1.21 -12.55 11.34
N VAL A 10 0.84 -13.48 12.22
CA VAL A 10 -0.57 -13.67 12.66
C VAL A 10 -1.11 -12.43 13.38
N ALA A 11 -0.31 -11.80 14.25
CA ALA A 11 -0.70 -10.58 14.96
C ALA A 11 -0.95 -9.41 13.99
N ILE A 12 -0.13 -9.29 12.95
CA ILE A 12 -0.34 -8.32 11.86
C ILE A 12 -1.64 -8.62 11.12
N ALA A 13 -1.87 -9.87 10.71
CA ALA A 13 -3.07 -10.30 9.98
C ALA A 13 -4.35 -9.87 10.71
N ARG A 14 -4.39 -10.10 12.03
CA ARG A 14 -5.52 -9.74 12.89
C ARG A 14 -5.76 -8.23 12.97
N ARG A 15 -4.71 -7.42 12.83
CA ARG A 15 -4.79 -5.95 12.86
C ARG A 15 -5.10 -5.32 11.51
N LEU A 16 -4.82 -6.00 10.39
CA LEU A 16 -5.02 -5.46 9.03
C LEU A 16 -6.43 -4.92 8.80
N GLN A 17 -7.47 -5.58 9.31
CA GLN A 17 -8.85 -5.10 9.19
C GLN A 17 -9.08 -3.74 9.88
N LYS A 18 -8.51 -3.55 11.07
CA LYS A 18 -8.58 -2.26 11.79
C LYS A 18 -7.79 -1.19 11.04
N ILE A 19 -6.60 -1.54 10.56
CA ILE A 19 -5.74 -0.61 9.80
C ILE A 19 -6.43 -0.18 8.50
N ALA A 20 -7.04 -1.10 7.77
CA ALA A 20 -7.77 -0.80 6.54
C ALA A 20 -8.91 0.19 6.77
N ARG A 21 -9.66 0.07 7.87
CA ARG A 21 -10.71 1.04 8.22
C ARG A 21 -10.16 2.42 8.52
N LEU A 22 -8.98 2.51 9.15
CA LEU A 22 -8.32 3.79 9.39
C LEU A 22 -7.88 4.44 8.08
N ILE A 23 -7.23 3.68 7.19
CA ILE A 23 -6.83 4.17 5.86
C ILE A 23 -8.04 4.65 5.07
N ASP A 24 -9.11 3.85 5.00
CA ASP A 24 -10.34 4.21 4.27
C ASP A 24 -10.94 5.52 4.80
N LYS A 25 -10.98 5.70 6.12
CA LYS A 25 -11.46 6.93 6.78
C LYS A 25 -10.59 8.13 6.42
N GLU A 26 -9.27 8.04 6.60
CA GLU A 26 -8.36 9.17 6.38
C GLU A 26 -8.32 9.59 4.90
N LEU A 27 -8.29 8.62 3.98
CA LEU A 27 -8.33 8.92 2.55
C LEU A 27 -9.67 9.55 2.14
N THR A 28 -10.79 9.04 2.67
CA THR A 28 -12.11 9.61 2.40
C THR A 28 -12.23 11.03 2.94
N ALA A 29 -11.70 11.28 4.14
CA ALA A 29 -11.69 12.61 4.73
C ALA A 29 -10.86 13.61 3.90
N ALA A 30 -9.73 13.18 3.34
CA ALA A 30 -8.88 14.03 2.51
C ALA A 30 -9.45 14.27 1.10
N ALA A 31 -10.05 13.26 0.48
CA ALA A 31 -10.52 13.33 -0.90
C ALA A 31 -11.99 13.76 -1.05
N GLY A 32 -12.77 13.78 0.04
CA GLY A 32 -14.22 13.99 0.01
C GLY A 32 -15.03 12.84 -0.59
N GLN A 33 -14.36 11.74 -0.97
CA GLN A 33 -14.95 10.54 -1.55
C GLN A 33 -14.09 9.31 -1.24
N ARG A 34 -14.66 8.12 -1.40
CA ARG A 34 -13.93 6.88 -1.14
C ARG A 34 -12.80 6.68 -2.14
N VAL A 35 -11.58 6.51 -1.65
CA VAL A 35 -10.39 6.26 -2.48
C VAL A 35 -10.06 4.76 -2.46
N PRO A 36 -9.90 4.11 -3.63
CA PRO A 36 -9.41 2.73 -3.69
C PRO A 36 -7.99 2.61 -3.13
N PHE A 37 -7.73 1.57 -2.33
CA PHE A 37 -6.40 1.25 -1.86
C PHE A 37 -6.19 -0.26 -1.69
N SER A 38 -4.91 -0.64 -1.70
CA SER A 38 -4.44 -1.94 -1.27
C SER A 38 -3.22 -1.79 -0.37
N LEU A 39 -3.28 -2.33 0.83
CA LEU A 39 -2.16 -2.39 1.77
C LEU A 39 -1.49 -3.76 1.66
N TYR A 40 -0.18 -3.75 1.40
CA TYR A 40 0.66 -4.94 1.37
C TYR A 40 1.69 -4.88 2.50
N THR A 41 1.88 -6.01 3.19
CA THR A 41 2.94 -6.18 4.17
C THR A 41 3.76 -7.43 3.82
N TRP A 42 5.06 -7.34 4.02
CA TRP A 42 6.03 -8.40 3.74
C TRP A 42 7.11 -8.41 4.83
N GLY A 43 7.88 -9.49 4.90
CA GLY A 43 8.96 -9.62 5.87
C GLY A 43 9.09 -11.02 6.47
N GLY A 44 8.92 -12.09 5.69
CA GLY A 44 9.03 -13.47 6.19
C GLY A 44 8.41 -14.47 5.21
N ASN A 45 7.94 -15.61 5.74
CA ASN A 45 7.42 -16.73 4.94
C ASN A 45 6.23 -16.40 4.00
N ARG A 46 5.44 -15.34 4.29
CA ARG A 46 4.32 -14.97 3.43
C ARG A 46 4.03 -13.48 3.43
N SER A 47 3.72 -12.92 2.26
CA SER A 47 3.13 -11.60 2.13
C SER A 47 1.66 -11.62 2.58
N GLN A 48 1.23 -10.57 3.26
CA GLN A 48 -0.17 -10.37 3.63
C GLN A 48 -0.69 -9.11 2.95
N TYR A 49 -1.97 -9.08 2.63
CA TYR A 49 -2.58 -7.92 1.99
C TYR A 49 -4.04 -7.77 2.36
N ILE A 50 -4.52 -6.54 2.27
CA ILE A 50 -5.94 -6.17 2.39
C ILE A 50 -6.22 -5.00 1.45
N SER A 51 -7.39 -5.01 0.82
CA SER A 51 -7.86 -3.91 -0.04
C SER A 51 -9.30 -3.54 0.31
N ASN A 52 -9.66 -2.29 0.05
CA ASN A 52 -11.06 -1.84 0.13
C ASN A 52 -11.79 -1.96 -1.22
N THR A 53 -11.08 -2.41 -2.26
CA THR A 53 -11.59 -2.65 -3.61
C THR A 53 -11.41 -4.10 -4.08
N ALA A 54 -12.03 -4.43 -5.21
CA ALA A 54 -11.97 -5.74 -5.85
C ALA A 54 -10.54 -6.13 -6.24
N ARG A 55 -10.23 -7.43 -6.11
CA ARG A 55 -8.90 -7.96 -6.41
C ARG A 55 -8.44 -7.71 -7.86
N ALA A 56 -9.38 -7.63 -8.82
CA ALA A 56 -9.04 -7.32 -10.21
C ALA A 56 -8.44 -5.92 -10.36
N GLU A 57 -9.04 -4.91 -9.71
CA GLU A 57 -8.55 -3.53 -9.73
C GLU A 57 -7.19 -3.40 -9.04
N VAL A 58 -7.01 -4.11 -7.92
CA VAL A 58 -5.71 -4.14 -7.22
C VAL A 58 -4.60 -4.68 -8.12
N LYS A 59 -4.88 -5.72 -8.93
CA LYS A 59 -3.88 -6.26 -9.86
C LYS A 59 -3.48 -5.23 -10.92
N VAL A 60 -4.45 -4.50 -11.46
CA VAL A 60 -4.20 -3.45 -12.46
C VAL A 60 -3.34 -2.34 -11.84
N ALA A 61 -3.75 -1.79 -10.69
CA ALA A 61 -3.01 -0.73 -10.00
C ALA A 61 -1.59 -1.15 -9.59
N MET A 62 -1.41 -2.41 -9.17
CA MET A 62 -0.09 -2.96 -8.87
C MET A 62 0.79 -3.04 -10.12
N GLN A 63 0.23 -3.48 -11.25
CA GLN A 63 0.97 -3.53 -12.51
C GLN A 63 1.37 -2.12 -12.96
N GLU A 64 0.45 -1.16 -12.94
CA GLU A 64 0.75 0.25 -13.24
C GLU A 64 1.86 0.81 -12.35
N THR A 65 1.87 0.46 -11.06
CA THR A 65 2.91 0.87 -10.12
C THR A 65 4.27 0.25 -10.49
N LEU A 66 4.30 -1.05 -10.81
CA LEU A 66 5.53 -1.74 -11.21
C LEU A 66 6.07 -1.20 -12.54
N ASP A 67 5.18 -0.95 -13.52
CA ASP A 67 5.55 -0.37 -14.81
C ASP A 67 6.17 1.02 -14.58
N ARG A 68 5.52 1.87 -13.77
CA ARG A 68 6.06 3.18 -13.39
C ARG A 68 7.40 3.09 -12.68
N TRP A 69 7.65 2.11 -11.83
CA TRP A 69 8.96 1.94 -11.17
C TRP A 69 10.07 1.55 -12.15
N ASN A 70 9.73 0.92 -13.27
CA ASN A 70 10.68 0.57 -14.32
C ASN A 70 10.98 1.74 -15.26
N GLU A 71 10.12 2.78 -15.28
CA GLU A 71 10.38 4.00 -16.05
C GLU A 71 11.54 4.80 -15.44
N PRO A 72 12.32 5.53 -16.27
CA PRO A 72 13.29 6.49 -15.79
C PRO A 72 12.59 7.49 -14.85
N GLN A 73 12.93 7.44 -13.57
CA GLN A 73 12.32 8.34 -12.60
C GLN A 73 12.81 9.76 -12.86
N ASP A 74 11.88 10.71 -12.99
CA ASP A 74 12.22 12.12 -12.81
C ASP A 74 12.89 12.29 -11.44
N PRO A 75 13.86 13.21 -11.31
CA PRO A 75 14.44 13.53 -10.01
C PRO A 75 13.31 13.90 -9.02
N PRO A 76 13.41 13.51 -7.74
CA PRO A 76 12.36 13.77 -6.77
C PRO A 76 11.99 15.26 -6.75
N PRO A 77 10.69 15.61 -6.67
CA PRO A 77 10.29 17.00 -6.51
C PRO A 77 10.91 17.55 -5.23
N GLY A 78 11.83 18.51 -5.37
CA GLY A 78 12.60 19.10 -4.27
C GLY A 78 14.11 19.28 -4.48
N GLN A 79 14.69 18.76 -5.59
CA GLN A 79 16.10 19.03 -5.95
C GLN A 79 16.30 20.05 -7.09
N GLY A 80 15.23 20.61 -7.64
CA GLY A 80 15.28 21.81 -8.48
C GLY A 80 14.84 23.00 -7.63
N GLY A 81 15.79 23.84 -7.24
CA GLY A 81 15.53 25.01 -6.41
C GLY A 81 14.35 25.84 -6.95
N TRP A 82 13.46 26.25 -6.05
CA TRP A 82 12.52 27.32 -6.32
C TRP A 82 13.32 28.56 -6.74
N GLN A 83 13.28 28.89 -8.03
CA GLN A 83 13.55 30.24 -8.53
C GLN A 83 12.22 30.97 -8.66
#